data_AF-A0A7C7Q9M7-F1
#
_entry.id   AF-A0A7C7Q9M7-F1
#
_cell.length_a   1.000
_cell.length_b   1.000
_cell.length_c   1.000
_cell.angle_alpha   90.00
_cell.angle_beta   90.00
_cell.angle_gamma   90.00
#
_symmetry.space_group_name_H-M   'P 1'
#
loop_
_entity.id
_entity.type
_entity.pdbx_description
1 polymer ?
#
loop_
_entity_poly.entity_id
_entity_poly.type
_entity_poly.pdbx_seq_one_letter_code
_entity_poly.pdbx_strand_id
1 'polypeptide(L)'
;MGRSEEAPQTPVQQWEDELIEDYRDYRWRQLMEPMCDKMRKWKAGELTHDEMDRALEECHRQVCELRNILTQRRDRLVMLIQWLDREWFEAWVKHYSPPPGTRLAHPPE
;
A
#
# COMPACT_ATOMS: atom_id res chain seq x y z
N MET A 1 -16.31 23.32 23.08
CA MET A 1 -15.67 22.18 22.39
C MET A 1 -16.58 21.80 21.22
N GLY A 2 -16.31 22.32 20.03
CA GLY A 2 -17.08 21.95 18.84
C GLY A 2 -16.67 20.55 18.41
N ARG A 3 -17.61 19.60 18.41
CA ARG A 3 -17.45 18.42 17.58
C ARG A 3 -17.46 18.93 16.14
N SER A 4 -16.34 18.84 15.45
CA SER A 4 -16.35 18.96 14.00
C SER A 4 -17.23 17.84 13.47
N GLU A 5 -18.45 18.18 13.06
CA GLU A 5 -19.23 17.33 12.17
C GLU A 5 -18.42 17.23 10.88
N GLU A 6 -17.67 16.14 10.73
CA GLU A 6 -17.04 15.83 9.44
C GLU A 6 -18.17 15.73 8.42
N ALA A 7 -18.12 16.59 7.41
CA ALA A 7 -19.10 16.58 6.33
C ALA A 7 -19.16 15.16 5.73
N PRO A 8 -20.36 14.66 5.36
CA PRO A 8 -20.50 13.34 4.79
C PRO A 8 -19.60 13.20 3.56
N GLN A 9 -18.75 12.16 3.55
CA GLN A 9 -17.83 11.88 2.46
C GLN A 9 -18.59 11.63 1.16
N THR A 10 -18.01 12.05 0.03
CA THR A 10 -18.58 11.74 -1.29
C THR A 10 -18.32 10.27 -1.65
N PRO A 11 -19.11 9.66 -2.57
CA PRO A 11 -18.85 8.30 -3.05
C PRO A 11 -17.44 8.13 -3.62
N VAL A 12 -16.89 9.17 -4.28
CA VAL A 12 -15.51 9.18 -4.78
C VAL A 12 -14.52 9.08 -3.62
N GLN A 13 -14.72 9.86 -2.55
CA GLN A 13 -13.82 9.83 -1.39
C GLN A 13 -13.85 8.48 -0.67
N GLN A 14 -15.03 7.86 -0.55
CA GLN A 14 -15.17 6.53 0.04
C GLN A 14 -14.40 5.48 -0.78
N TRP A 15 -14.59 5.49 -2.10
CA TRP A 15 -13.87 4.60 -3.01
C TRP A 15 -12.35 4.83 -2.97
N GLU A 16 -11.89 6.08 -2.89
CA GLU A 16 -10.47 6.40 -2.74
C GLU A 16 -9.89 5.92 -1.40
N ASP A 17 -10.65 6.05 -0.31
CA ASP A 17 -10.23 5.59 1.01
C ASP A 17 -10.14 4.04 1.04
N GLU A 18 -11.12 3.33 0.46
CA GLU A 18 -11.07 1.86 0.30
C GLU A 18 -9.86 1.42 -0.54
N LEU A 19 -9.61 2.08 -1.68
CA LEU A 19 -8.44 1.82 -2.52
C LEU A 19 -7.13 1.96 -1.72
N ILE A 20 -7.00 3.02 -0.92
CA ILE A 20 -5.81 3.30 -0.13
C ILE A 20 -5.62 2.25 0.97
N GLU A 21 -6.70 1.84 1.64
CA GLU A 21 -6.65 0.82 2.69
C GLU A 21 -6.26 -0.55 2.14
N ASP A 22 -6.89 -1.00 1.06
CA ASP A 22 -6.58 -2.28 0.44
C ASP A 22 -5.16 -2.29 -0.15
N TYR A 23 -4.74 -1.18 -0.76
CA TYR A 23 -3.36 -1.04 -1.24
C TYR A 23 -2.35 -1.10 -0.09
N ARG A 24 -2.68 -0.47 1.05
CA ARG A 24 -1.84 -0.51 2.24
C ARG A 24 -1.69 -1.95 2.75
N ASP A 25 -2.78 -2.70 2.90
CA ASP A 25 -2.70 -4.10 3.32
C ASP A 25 -1.88 -4.94 2.33
N TYR A 26 -2.16 -4.82 1.03
CA TYR A 26 -1.42 -5.50 -0.03
C TYR A 26 0.10 -5.25 0.06
N ARG A 27 0.52 -3.99 0.13
CA ARG A 27 1.95 -3.63 0.21
C ARG A 27 2.59 -4.09 1.52
N TRP A 28 1.86 -4.04 2.63
CA TRP A 28 2.37 -4.55 3.91
C TRP A 28 2.58 -6.06 3.87
N ARG A 29 1.67 -6.83 3.27
CA ARG A 29 1.85 -8.29 3.10
C ARG A 29 3.06 -8.61 2.24
N GLN A 30 3.24 -7.92 1.11
CA GLN A 30 4.41 -8.10 0.24
C GLN A 30 5.74 -7.87 0.97
N LEU A 31 5.78 -6.97 1.96
CA LEU A 31 6.99 -6.73 2.77
C LEU A 31 7.14 -7.71 3.94
N MET A 32 6.05 -7.99 4.66
CA MET A 32 6.10 -8.73 5.91
C MET A 32 6.10 -10.25 5.71
N GLU A 33 5.41 -10.78 4.70
CA GLU A 33 5.37 -12.23 4.45
C GLU A 33 6.78 -12.79 4.19
N PRO A 34 7.63 -12.19 3.31
CA PRO A 34 9.01 -12.64 3.15
C PRO A 34 9.84 -12.50 4.43
N MET A 35 9.56 -11.48 5.25
CA MET A 35 10.24 -11.29 6.53
C MET A 35 9.88 -12.40 7.53
N CYS A 36 8.60 -12.80 7.58
CA CYS A 36 8.15 -13.94 8.37
C CYS A 36 8.84 -15.24 7.93
N ASP A 37 8.99 -15.46 6.62
CA ASP A 37 9.70 -16.64 6.11
C ASP A 37 11.18 -16.64 6.51
N LYS A 38 11.85 -15.49 6.44
CA LYS A 38 13.23 -15.34 6.90
C LYS A 38 13.37 -15.60 8.41
N MET A 39 12.47 -15.06 9.22
CA MET A 39 12.41 -15.34 10.67
C MET A 39 12.27 -16.85 10.95
N ARG A 40 11.44 -17.57 10.19
CA ARG A 40 11.28 -19.02 10.34
C ARG A 40 12.57 -19.77 9.99
N LYS A 41 13.23 -19.40 8.89
CA LYS A 41 14.52 -20.00 8.47
C LYS A 41 15.64 -19.71 9.47
N TRP A 42 15.72 -18.49 9.99
CA TRP A 42 16.67 -18.14 11.04
C TRP A 42 16.46 -18.98 12.31
N LYS A 43 15.21 -19.15 12.75
CA LYS A 43 14.87 -20.03 13.88
C LYS A 43 15.28 -21.49 13.64
N ALA A 44 15.23 -21.96 12.39
CA ALA A 44 15.68 -23.29 11.99
C ALA A 44 17.21 -23.43 11.89
N GLY A 45 17.96 -22.33 12.06
CA GLY A 45 19.42 -22.30 11.87
C GLY A 45 19.85 -22.28 10.41
N GLU A 46 18.92 -22.04 9.47
CA GLU A 46 19.19 -21.98 8.04
C GLU A 46 19.74 -20.61 7.59
N LEU A 47 19.61 -19.59 8.44
CA LEU A 47 20.20 -18.27 8.22
C LEU A 47 21.17 -17.96 9.34
N THR A 48 22.27 -17.32 8.98
CA THR A 48 23.22 -16.73 9.90
C THR A 48 22.67 -15.45 10.51
N HIS A 49 23.31 -14.99 11.60
CA HIS A 49 23.01 -13.68 12.18
C HIS A 49 23.19 -12.56 11.15
N ASP A 50 24.29 -12.55 10.40
CA ASP A 50 24.58 -11.53 9.39
C ASP A 50 23.54 -11.48 8.26
N GLU A 51 23.05 -12.63 7.81
CA GLU A 51 21.98 -12.69 6.81
C GLU A 51 20.66 -12.16 7.35
N MET A 52 20.39 -12.38 8.63
CA MET A 52 19.20 -11.89 9.31
C MET A 52 19.26 -10.38 9.55
N ASP A 53 20.42 -9.85 9.95
CA ASP A 53 20.64 -8.41 10.10
C ASP A 53 20.42 -7.67 8.77
N ARG A 54 21.03 -8.14 7.69
CA ARG A 54 20.82 -7.55 6.35
C ARG A 54 19.36 -7.61 5.92
N ALA A 55 18.66 -8.71 6.25
CA ALA A 55 17.23 -8.83 5.94
C ALA A 55 16.39 -7.79 6.71
N LEU A 56 16.71 -7.54 7.98
CA LEU A 56 16.03 -6.54 8.80
C LEU A 56 16.30 -5.13 8.28
N GLU A 57 17.54 -4.81 7.95
CA GLU A 57 17.92 -3.51 7.38
C GLU A 57 17.20 -3.25 6.04
N GLU A 58 17.18 -4.25 5.15
CA GLU A 58 16.48 -4.16 3.87
C GLU A 58 14.98 -3.97 4.06
N CYS A 59 14.36 -4.77 4.93
CA CYS A 59 12.94 -4.65 5.25
C CYS A 59 12.63 -3.26 5.83
N HIS A 60 13.47 -2.76 6.73
CA HIS A 60 13.30 -1.43 7.32
C HIS A 60 13.39 -0.33 6.25
N ARG A 61 14.35 -0.41 5.33
CA ARG A 61 14.46 0.53 4.20
C ARG A 61 13.19 0.54 3.35
N GLN A 62 12.69 -0.64 2.95
CA GLN A 62 11.48 -0.74 2.13
C GLN A 62 10.23 -0.25 2.87
N VAL A 63 10.12 -0.49 4.17
CA VAL A 63 9.03 0.07 5.00
C VAL A 63 9.09 1.60 5.04
N CYS A 64 10.27 2.18 5.16
CA CYS A 64 10.45 3.64 5.12
C CYS A 64 10.04 4.21 3.75
N GLU A 65 10.44 3.58 2.65
CA GLU A 65 10.02 3.98 1.30
C GLU A 65 8.50 3.88 1.12
N LEU A 66 7.89 2.78 1.56
CA LEU A 66 6.44 2.61 1.51
C LEU A 66 5.72 3.69 2.34
N ARG A 67 6.21 4.01 3.55
CA ARG A 67 5.65 5.08 4.38
C ARG A 67 5.72 6.44 3.67
N ASN A 68 6.81 6.74 2.98
CA ASN A 68 6.93 7.98 2.20
C ASN A 68 5.87 8.10 1.11
N ILE A 69 5.45 6.97 0.52
CA ILE A 69 4.34 6.92 -0.44
C ILE A 69 2.99 7.05 0.28
N LEU A 70 2.74 6.26 1.33
CA LEU A 70 1.45 6.22 2.04
C LEU A 70 1.10 7.49 2.82
N THR A 71 2.08 8.37 3.06
CA THR A 71 1.90 9.67 3.73
C THR A 71 1.60 10.81 2.77
N GLN A 72 1.53 10.54 1.46
CA GLN A 72 1.12 11.54 0.48
C GLN A 72 -0.36 11.92 0.66
N ARG A 73 -0.73 13.10 0.14
CA ARG A 73 -2.14 13.54 0.08
C ARG A 73 -2.97 12.52 -0.73
N ARG A 74 -4.23 12.29 -0.33
CA ARG A 74 -5.15 11.29 -0.92
C ARG A 74 -5.12 11.25 -2.45
N ASP A 75 -5.39 12.38 -3.11
CA ASP A 75 -5.41 12.49 -4.57
C ASP A 75 -4.10 12.08 -5.23
N ARG A 76 -2.96 12.47 -4.64
CA ARG A 76 -1.64 12.07 -5.11
C ARG A 76 -1.38 10.59 -4.84
N LEU A 77 -1.80 10.07 -3.70
CA LEU A 77 -1.63 8.65 -3.37
C LEU A 77 -2.44 7.77 -4.33
N VAL A 78 -3.70 8.11 -4.60
CA VAL A 78 -4.55 7.41 -5.58
C VAL A 78 -3.89 7.42 -6.97
N MET A 79 -3.31 8.53 -7.40
CA MET A 79 -2.56 8.59 -8.66
C MET A 79 -1.29 7.71 -8.63
N LEU A 80 -0.53 7.74 -7.53
CA LEU A 80 0.68 6.93 -7.38
C LEU A 80 0.36 5.43 -7.38
N ILE A 81 -0.72 4.99 -6.74
CA ILE A 81 -1.16 3.60 -6.74
C ILE A 81 -1.40 3.10 -8.16
N GLN A 82 -2.11 3.90 -8.97
CA GLN A 82 -2.40 3.57 -10.36
C GLN A 82 -1.15 3.42 -11.24
N TRP A 83 -0.06 4.11 -10.89
CA TRP A 83 1.18 4.11 -11.67
C TRP A 83 2.20 3.09 -11.19
N LEU A 84 2.37 2.95 -9.87
CA LEU A 84 3.39 2.11 -9.26
C LEU A 84 3.05 0.63 -9.34
N ASP A 85 1.77 0.28 -9.11
CA ASP A 85 1.30 -1.10 -9.07
C ASP A 85 0.07 -1.25 -9.97
N ARG A 86 0.23 -0.93 -11.26
CA ARG A 86 -0.85 -0.87 -12.24
C ARG A 86 -1.63 -2.19 -12.34
N GLU A 87 -0.94 -3.32 -12.38
CA GLU A 87 -1.61 -4.64 -12.49
C GLU A 87 -2.49 -4.94 -11.28
N TRP A 88 -2.00 -4.62 -10.07
CA TRP A 88 -2.78 -4.75 -8.85
C TRP A 88 -4.00 -3.82 -8.88
N PHE A 89 -3.80 -2.56 -9.29
CA PHE A 89 -4.89 -1.60 -9.41
C PHE A 89 -5.96 -2.06 -10.41
N GLU A 90 -5.56 -2.50 -11.60
CA GLU A 90 -6.46 -3.01 -12.64
C GLU A 90 -7.22 -4.27 -12.19
N ALA A 91 -6.61 -5.11 -11.37
CA ALA A 91 -7.30 -6.24 -10.75
C ALA A 91 -8.30 -5.76 -9.68
N TRP A 92 -7.90 -4.82 -8.83
CA TRP A 92 -8.73 -4.29 -7.76
C TRP A 92 -10.00 -3.60 -8.29
N VAL A 93 -9.90 -2.75 -9.31
CA VAL A 93 -11.06 -2.03 -9.89
C VAL A 93 -12.09 -2.94 -10.57
N LYS A 94 -11.73 -4.17 -10.94
CA LYS A 94 -12.70 -5.16 -11.45
C LYS A 94 -13.68 -5.60 -10.36
N HIS A 95 -13.25 -5.56 -9.10
CA HIS A 95 -14.08 -5.87 -7.94
C HIS A 95 -14.73 -4.62 -7.35
N TYR A 96 -14.07 -3.47 -7.44
CA TYR A 96 -14.51 -2.20 -6.86
C TYR A 96 -14.63 -1.12 -7.95
N SER A 97 -15.78 -1.07 -8.61
CA SER A 97 -16.01 -0.15 -9.74
C SER A 97 -15.91 1.32 -9.32
N PRO A 98 -15.14 2.17 -10.05
CA PRO A 98 -14.98 3.57 -9.71
C PRO A 98 -16.31 4.32 -9.91
N PRO A 99 -16.72 5.17 -8.93
CA PRO A 99 -17.90 6.00 -9.10
C PRO A 99 -17.70 7.09 -10.17
N PRO A 100 -18.79 7.66 -10.71
CA PRO A 100 -18.70 8.76 -11.67
C PRO A 100 -17.91 9.95 -11.11
N GLY A 101 -16.97 10.48 -11.90
CA GLY A 101 -16.14 11.62 -11.50
C GLY A 101 -14.80 11.23 -10.86
N THR A 102 -14.52 9.94 -10.66
CA THR A 102 -13.19 9.46 -10.25
C THR A 102 -12.13 9.78 -11.31
N ARG A 103 -11.00 10.33 -10.88
CA ARG A 103 -9.86 10.59 -11.76
C ARG A 103 -9.01 9.33 -11.89
N LEU A 104 -9.17 8.65 -13.02
CA LEU A 104 -8.31 7.55 -13.41
C LEU A 104 -7.12 8.08 -14.21
N ALA A 105 -5.93 7.61 -13.90
CA ALA A 105 -4.76 7.83 -14.71
C ALA A 105 -4.98 7.17 -16.08
N HIS A 106 -4.75 7.92 -17.15
CA HIS A 106 -4.69 7.33 -18.48
C HIS A 106 -3.43 6.47 -18.61
N PRO A 107 -3.47 5.35 -19.36
CA PRO A 107 -2.26 4.60 -19.69
C PRO A 107 -1.22 5.53 -20.30
N PRO A 108 0.07 5.44 -19.93
CA PRO A 108 1.10 6.04 -20.77
C PRO A 108 1.04 5.38 -22.15
N GLU A 109 1.01 6.20 -23.21
CA GLU A 109 1.16 5.78 -24.61
C GLU A 109 2.53 5.15 -24.87
#